data_AF-A0A1G4ACL1-F1
#
_entry.id   AF-A0A1G4ACL1-F1
#
_cell.length_a   1.000
_cell.length_b   1.000
_cell.length_c   1.000
_cell.angle_alpha   90.00
_cell.angle_beta   90.00
_cell.angle_gamma   90.00
#
_symmetry.space_group_name_H-M   'P 1'
#
loop_
_entity.id
_entity.type
_entity.pdbx_description
1 polymer ?
#
loop_
_entity_poly.entity_id
_entity_poly.type
_entity_poly.pdbx_seq_one_letter_code
_entity_poly.pdbx_strand_id
1 'polypeptide(L)'
;MQEQLFNHVDIPPANTHVPEGEVSRAEVFAKCRAYEDAIRSAGGLDLQILGIGRTGHIGFNEPGSARDSRTRLVTLDSLTRRDAARDFLGEANVPRHAMTMGVGTILEARRIVLLAWGEAKAAVIAQAVEGAPNETLPASLLQDHPDVRFVVDAAAASELTRVRHPWLVAPVAWSPALIHRAVVWLARAVGKPVLKLVDEDYSEHGMAELVTEHGPAYGMNIRVFNALQHTITGWPGGKPAADDTHRPERAAPHPKRVVVFSPEPSDDVLGMGGTIRRLVDQGHEVTVAYQTSGNLAVPDEEALLATDLVLDLTASDRRSTAVGFAHDAQQQLGRKQAFDSDTPAIRKLKGLIRRSEARAALRLCGVRPERIRFLDLEFYERGRYRQFAIADADAGAIGSLLRELQPHQIFATGRLNDPTSVGAVCFELLRRACAGVKDETWWKDCRVWLYRPPDRDWPAAEVEMAVPLSPAELANKIQAIYHHKSQRSQTPLASGLHESWQQAEQHNRNLAGVYDQLGLANYEAIEAFQKWAE
;
A
#
# COMPACT_ATOMS: atom_id res chain seq x y z
N MET A 1 3.61 -9.09 -22.23
CA MET A 1 4.70 -10.03 -22.58
C MET A 1 5.66 -9.47 -23.62
N GLN A 2 5.18 -9.01 -24.79
CA GLN A 2 6.05 -8.50 -25.86
C GLN A 2 6.99 -7.38 -25.39
N GLU A 3 6.42 -6.31 -24.82
CA GLU A 3 7.19 -5.15 -24.36
C GLU A 3 8.11 -5.46 -23.17
N GLN A 4 7.67 -6.30 -22.23
CA GLN A 4 8.33 -6.45 -20.92
C GLN A 4 9.33 -7.61 -20.86
N LEU A 5 9.30 -8.53 -21.84
CA LEU A 5 10.17 -9.70 -21.83
C LEU A 5 10.65 -10.09 -23.22
N PHE A 6 9.74 -10.41 -24.16
CA PHE A 6 10.12 -11.04 -25.43
C PHE A 6 11.02 -10.15 -26.30
N ASN A 7 10.82 -8.82 -26.27
CA ASN A 7 11.70 -7.86 -26.98
C ASN A 7 13.11 -7.75 -26.37
N HIS A 8 13.35 -8.30 -25.18
CA HIS A 8 14.59 -8.16 -24.43
C HIS A 8 15.41 -9.45 -24.36
N VAL A 9 14.94 -10.52 -25.02
CA VAL A 9 15.59 -11.84 -25.02
C VAL A 9 15.65 -12.40 -26.44
N ASP A 10 16.46 -13.44 -26.64
CA ASP A 10 16.75 -14.09 -27.92
C ASP A 10 15.78 -15.24 -28.29
N ILE A 11 14.57 -15.24 -27.71
CA ILE A 11 13.56 -16.27 -28.00
C ILE A 11 12.96 -16.07 -29.41
N PRO A 12 12.91 -17.12 -30.25
CA PRO A 12 12.21 -17.05 -31.53
C PRO A 12 10.72 -16.72 -31.32
N PRO A 13 10.13 -15.73 -32.01
CA PRO A 13 8.72 -15.38 -31.82
C PRO A 13 7.76 -16.55 -32.02
N ALA A 14 8.07 -17.47 -32.93
CA ALA A 14 7.27 -18.68 -33.19
C ALA A 14 7.20 -19.65 -31.98
N ASN A 15 8.11 -19.53 -31.01
CA ASN A 15 8.14 -20.30 -29.76
C ASN A 15 7.48 -19.56 -28.60
N THR A 16 6.82 -18.42 -28.86
CA THR A 16 6.07 -17.67 -27.86
C THR A 16 4.58 -17.91 -28.07
N HIS A 17 3.89 -18.38 -27.02
CA HIS A 17 2.49 -18.77 -27.10
C HIS A 17 1.68 -18.09 -25.99
N VAL A 18 0.71 -17.26 -26.36
CA VAL A 18 -0.21 -16.57 -25.44
C VAL A 18 -1.64 -16.95 -25.85
N PRO A 19 -2.53 -17.32 -24.92
CA PRO A 19 -3.93 -17.59 -25.24
C PRO A 19 -4.60 -16.39 -25.96
N GLU A 20 -5.20 -16.65 -27.11
CA GLU A 20 -5.91 -15.63 -27.90
C GLU A 20 -7.21 -15.21 -27.21
N GLY A 21 -7.33 -13.94 -26.84
CA GLY A 21 -8.52 -13.37 -26.21
C GLY A 21 -9.54 -12.75 -27.18
N GLU A 22 -9.10 -12.37 -28.38
CA GLU A 22 -9.92 -11.71 -29.40
C GLU A 22 -10.58 -12.73 -30.35
N VAL A 23 -11.37 -13.63 -29.77
CA VAL A 23 -12.03 -14.72 -30.51
C VAL A 23 -13.53 -14.70 -30.28
N SER A 24 -14.30 -15.15 -31.27
CA SER A 24 -15.75 -15.23 -31.11
C SER A 24 -16.12 -16.28 -30.04
N ARG A 25 -17.28 -16.11 -29.39
CA ARG A 25 -17.71 -17.03 -28.34
C ARG A 25 -17.82 -18.49 -28.82
N ALA A 26 -18.13 -18.70 -30.09
CA ALA A 26 -18.21 -20.02 -30.71
C ALA A 26 -16.83 -20.70 -30.85
N GLU A 27 -15.75 -19.92 -31.00
CA GLU A 27 -14.39 -20.42 -31.22
C GLU A 27 -13.61 -20.67 -29.93
N VAL A 28 -14.03 -20.06 -28.81
CA VAL A 28 -13.36 -20.15 -27.49
C VAL A 28 -12.96 -21.59 -27.16
N PHE A 29 -13.89 -22.55 -27.27
CA PHE A 29 -13.61 -23.94 -26.91
C PHE A 29 -12.59 -24.61 -27.85
N ALA A 30 -12.62 -24.30 -29.14
CA ALA A 30 -11.64 -24.79 -30.09
C ALA A 30 -10.25 -24.21 -29.79
N LYS A 31 -10.17 -22.91 -29.50
CA LYS A 31 -8.91 -22.21 -29.17
C LYS A 31 -8.30 -22.68 -27.86
N CYS A 32 -9.10 -22.88 -26.81
CA CYS A 32 -8.65 -23.51 -25.57
C CYS A 32 -8.02 -24.89 -25.80
N ARG A 33 -8.71 -25.75 -26.56
CA ARG A 33 -8.21 -27.10 -26.86
C ARG A 33 -6.93 -27.06 -27.68
N ALA A 34 -6.86 -26.20 -28.69
CA ALA A 34 -5.65 -26.03 -29.48
C ALA A 34 -4.44 -25.61 -28.62
N TYR A 35 -4.66 -24.76 -27.60
CA TYR A 35 -3.61 -24.36 -26.66
C TYR A 35 -3.15 -25.55 -25.80
N GLU A 36 -4.08 -26.37 -25.28
CA GLU A 36 -3.75 -27.61 -24.55
C GLU A 36 -3.01 -28.63 -25.42
N ASP A 37 -3.43 -28.79 -26.68
CA ASP A 37 -2.79 -29.68 -27.64
C ASP A 37 -1.36 -29.20 -27.98
N ALA A 38 -1.15 -27.88 -28.08
CA ALA A 38 0.18 -27.29 -28.29
C ALA A 38 1.12 -27.57 -27.11
N ILE A 39 0.64 -27.42 -25.87
CA ILE A 39 1.42 -27.77 -24.66
C ILE A 39 1.80 -29.26 -24.68
N ARG A 40 0.84 -30.15 -24.95
CA ARG A 40 1.10 -31.60 -25.03
C ARG A 40 2.08 -31.94 -26.15
N SER A 41 1.94 -31.31 -27.31
CA SER A 41 2.81 -31.53 -28.47
C SER A 41 4.25 -31.04 -28.23
N ALA A 42 4.43 -30.02 -27.37
CA ALA A 42 5.73 -29.55 -26.91
C ALA A 42 6.38 -30.45 -25.84
N GLY A 43 5.68 -31.49 -25.37
CA GLY A 43 6.18 -32.40 -24.32
C GLY A 43 5.77 -32.01 -22.90
N GLY A 44 4.81 -31.11 -22.75
CA GLY A 44 4.36 -30.55 -21.47
C GLY A 44 5.13 -29.31 -21.05
N LEU A 45 4.96 -28.90 -19.80
CA LEU A 45 5.62 -27.72 -19.21
C LEU A 45 6.74 -28.18 -18.27
N ASP A 46 8.00 -27.84 -18.57
CA ASP A 46 9.11 -28.13 -17.66
C ASP A 46 9.07 -27.24 -16.40
N LEU A 47 8.70 -25.98 -16.57
CA LEU A 47 8.65 -24.98 -15.51
C LEU A 47 7.46 -24.05 -15.71
N GLN A 48 6.62 -23.92 -14.69
CA GLN A 48 5.53 -22.96 -14.64
C GLN A 48 5.84 -21.87 -13.61
N ILE A 49 5.95 -20.62 -14.07
CA ILE A 49 6.08 -19.44 -13.20
C ILE A 49 4.69 -18.86 -12.98
N LEU A 50 4.33 -18.58 -11.73
CA LEU A 50 3.02 -18.06 -11.33
C LEU A 50 3.17 -16.84 -10.43
N GLY A 51 2.15 -15.97 -10.47
CA GLY A 51 1.85 -15.05 -9.39
C GLY A 51 0.60 -15.50 -8.63
N ILE A 52 0.24 -14.76 -7.59
CA ILE A 52 -0.99 -14.98 -6.80
C ILE A 52 -1.83 -13.71 -6.71
N GLY A 53 -3.12 -13.83 -7.00
CA GLY A 53 -4.11 -12.78 -6.77
C GLY A 53 -4.43 -12.58 -5.29
N ARG A 54 -5.02 -11.44 -4.89
CA ARG A 54 -5.48 -11.28 -3.50
C ARG A 54 -6.61 -12.25 -3.12
N THR A 55 -7.32 -12.80 -4.12
CA THR A 55 -8.32 -13.87 -3.97
C THR A 55 -7.72 -15.28 -3.87
N GLY A 56 -6.40 -15.42 -4.02
CA GLY A 56 -5.73 -16.73 -4.05
C GLY A 56 -5.79 -17.42 -5.41
N HIS A 57 -6.22 -16.72 -6.46
CA HIS A 57 -6.16 -17.26 -7.82
C HIS A 57 -4.72 -17.44 -8.32
N ILE A 58 -4.54 -18.44 -9.18
CA ILE A 58 -3.35 -18.63 -10.03
C ILE A 58 -3.79 -18.56 -11.50
N GLY A 59 -3.07 -17.81 -12.33
CA GLY A 59 -3.62 -17.38 -13.62
C GLY A 59 -4.86 -16.53 -13.40
N PHE A 60 -6.00 -16.89 -14.01
CA PHE A 60 -7.32 -16.35 -13.67
C PHE A 60 -8.25 -17.46 -13.15
N ASN A 61 -7.69 -18.49 -12.53
CA ASN A 61 -8.49 -19.49 -11.83
C ASN A 61 -8.99 -18.89 -10.51
N GLU A 62 -10.13 -18.20 -10.59
CA GLU A 62 -10.81 -17.54 -9.47
C GLU A 62 -11.34 -18.56 -8.44
N PRO A 63 -11.68 -18.13 -7.21
CA PRO A 63 -12.35 -18.98 -6.21
C PRO A 63 -13.51 -19.80 -6.79
N GLY A 64 -13.51 -21.10 -6.52
CA GLY A 64 -14.44 -22.09 -7.08
C GLY A 64 -13.95 -22.75 -8.38
N SER A 65 -12.70 -22.50 -8.79
CA SER A 65 -12.11 -23.17 -9.95
C SER A 65 -11.76 -24.63 -9.65
N ALA A 66 -12.32 -25.54 -10.43
CA ALA A 66 -12.11 -26.97 -10.26
C ALA A 66 -10.63 -27.36 -10.39
N ARG A 67 -10.19 -28.31 -9.55
CA ARG A 67 -8.81 -28.81 -9.54
C ARG A 67 -8.35 -29.40 -10.88
N ASP A 68 -9.23 -30.12 -11.57
CA ASP A 68 -8.96 -30.77 -12.86
C ASP A 68 -9.27 -29.87 -14.06
N SER A 69 -9.55 -28.59 -13.82
CA SER A 69 -9.92 -27.65 -14.86
C SER A 69 -8.81 -27.50 -15.92
N ARG A 70 -9.25 -27.37 -17.17
CA ARG A 70 -8.39 -27.11 -18.34
C ARG A 70 -8.48 -25.65 -18.76
N THR A 71 -7.69 -25.30 -19.78
CA THR A 71 -7.73 -23.97 -20.39
C THR A 71 -9.15 -23.61 -20.78
N ARG A 72 -9.65 -22.47 -20.29
CA ARG A 72 -11.04 -22.06 -20.45
C ARG A 72 -11.18 -20.54 -20.40
N LEU A 73 -12.33 -20.08 -20.86
CA LEU A 73 -12.77 -18.73 -20.59
C LEU A 73 -13.39 -18.66 -19.19
N VAL A 74 -12.96 -17.68 -18.40
CA VAL A 74 -13.47 -17.41 -17.06
C VAL A 74 -14.09 -16.02 -16.99
N THR A 75 -15.03 -15.85 -16.07
CA THR A 75 -15.50 -14.53 -15.64
C THR A 75 -14.59 -14.05 -14.52
N LEU A 76 -14.05 -12.84 -14.63
CA LEU A 76 -13.13 -12.29 -13.64
C LEU A 76 -13.87 -11.91 -12.36
N ASP A 77 -13.26 -12.21 -11.20
CA ASP A 77 -13.80 -11.81 -9.91
C ASP A 77 -13.80 -10.27 -9.76
N SER A 78 -14.75 -9.75 -8.98
CA SER A 78 -14.84 -8.31 -8.72
C SER A 78 -13.57 -7.74 -8.08
N LEU A 79 -12.92 -8.46 -7.18
CA LEU A 79 -11.66 -8.05 -6.55
C LEU A 79 -10.52 -8.06 -7.57
N THR A 80 -10.46 -9.08 -8.44
CA THR A 80 -9.48 -9.14 -9.55
C THR A 80 -9.65 -7.94 -10.49
N ARG A 81 -10.88 -7.60 -10.84
CA ARG A 81 -11.15 -6.42 -11.68
C ARG A 81 -10.74 -5.13 -10.99
N ARG A 82 -10.95 -4.99 -9.69
CA ARG A 82 -10.49 -3.83 -8.91
C ARG A 82 -8.97 -3.74 -8.83
N ASP A 83 -8.28 -4.86 -8.63
CA ASP A 83 -6.81 -4.91 -8.62
C ASP A 83 -6.21 -4.47 -9.95
N ALA A 84 -6.90 -4.76 -11.05
CA ALA A 84 -6.52 -4.34 -12.38
C ALA A 84 -7.01 -2.93 -12.74
N ALA A 85 -7.99 -2.35 -12.04
CA ALA A 85 -8.66 -1.11 -12.44
C ALA A 85 -7.69 0.03 -12.77
N ARG A 86 -6.60 0.15 -12.01
CA ARG A 86 -5.57 1.16 -12.25
C ARG A 86 -4.85 0.98 -13.58
N ASP A 87 -4.65 -0.26 -14.03
CA ASP A 87 -4.07 -0.57 -15.35
C ASP A 87 -5.03 -0.20 -16.49
N PHE A 88 -6.33 -0.11 -16.22
CA PHE A 88 -7.39 0.15 -17.21
C PHE A 88 -8.07 1.53 -17.04
N LEU A 89 -7.49 2.45 -16.25
CA LEU A 89 -8.06 3.77 -15.97
C LEU A 89 -9.48 3.74 -15.38
N GLY A 90 -9.79 2.70 -14.59
CA GLY A 90 -11.06 2.51 -13.91
C GLY A 90 -11.62 1.10 -14.05
N GLU A 91 -12.38 0.64 -13.05
CA GLU A 91 -12.92 -0.72 -13.02
C GLU A 91 -13.86 -0.99 -14.22
N ALA A 92 -14.63 0.01 -14.65
CA ALA A 92 -15.57 -0.11 -15.77
C ALA A 92 -14.90 -0.54 -17.09
N ASN A 93 -13.63 -0.19 -17.27
CA ASN A 93 -12.84 -0.50 -18.46
C ASN A 93 -12.15 -1.88 -18.39
N VAL A 94 -12.14 -2.51 -17.20
CA VAL A 94 -11.51 -3.82 -17.03
C VAL A 94 -12.37 -4.90 -17.68
N PRO A 95 -11.80 -5.75 -18.56
CA PRO A 95 -12.50 -6.86 -19.18
C PRO A 95 -13.30 -7.69 -18.17
N ARG A 96 -14.47 -8.20 -18.58
CA ARG A 96 -15.29 -9.07 -17.72
C ARG A 96 -14.86 -10.53 -17.76
N HIS A 97 -14.15 -10.92 -18.82
CA HIS A 97 -13.73 -12.29 -19.05
C HIS A 97 -12.26 -12.33 -19.43
N ALA A 98 -11.62 -13.47 -19.15
CA ALA A 98 -10.27 -13.75 -19.59
C ALA A 98 -10.14 -15.21 -20.03
N MET A 99 -9.22 -15.46 -20.95
CA MET A 99 -8.75 -16.81 -21.26
C MET A 99 -7.67 -17.19 -20.25
N THR A 100 -7.75 -18.39 -19.68
CA THR A 100 -6.79 -18.82 -18.66
C THR A 100 -6.47 -20.29 -18.78
N MET A 101 -5.22 -20.64 -18.52
CA MET A 101 -4.79 -22.03 -18.31
C MET A 101 -5.47 -22.57 -17.04
N GLY A 102 -6.00 -23.79 -17.11
CA GLY A 102 -6.71 -24.39 -15.98
C GLY A 102 -5.77 -24.88 -14.88
N VAL A 103 -6.32 -25.10 -13.69
CA VAL A 103 -5.55 -25.61 -12.53
C VAL A 103 -4.92 -26.97 -12.85
N GLY A 104 -5.67 -27.87 -13.51
CA GLY A 104 -5.17 -29.19 -13.86
C GLY A 104 -3.97 -29.11 -14.82
N THR A 105 -4.04 -28.22 -15.80
CA THR A 105 -2.93 -27.97 -16.74
C THR A 105 -1.70 -27.37 -16.05
N ILE A 106 -1.90 -26.47 -15.07
CA ILE A 106 -0.81 -25.92 -14.25
C ILE A 106 -0.13 -27.03 -13.42
N LEU A 107 -0.92 -27.91 -12.80
CA LEU A 107 -0.44 -29.02 -11.97
C LEU A 107 0.26 -30.12 -12.78
N GLU A 108 0.15 -30.13 -14.10
CA GLU A 108 0.87 -31.04 -15.00
C GLU A 108 2.29 -30.57 -15.34
N ALA A 109 2.67 -29.35 -14.94
CA ALA A 109 4.04 -28.88 -15.08
C ALA A 109 5.01 -29.74 -14.24
N ARG A 110 6.26 -29.91 -14.67
CA ARG A 110 7.25 -30.69 -13.89
C ARG A 110 7.72 -29.97 -12.63
N ARG A 111 7.80 -28.64 -12.70
CA ARG A 111 8.11 -27.76 -11.56
C ARG A 111 7.25 -26.51 -11.61
N ILE A 112 6.82 -26.05 -10.44
CA ILE A 112 6.06 -24.81 -10.27
C ILE A 112 6.83 -23.84 -9.36
N VAL A 113 6.94 -22.59 -9.78
CA VAL A 113 7.50 -21.51 -8.95
C VAL A 113 6.47 -20.38 -8.86
N LEU A 114 5.95 -20.13 -7.66
CA LEU A 114 5.04 -19.02 -7.38
C LEU A 114 5.80 -17.86 -6.76
N LEU A 115 5.64 -16.67 -7.32
CA LEU A 115 6.27 -15.43 -6.88
C LEU A 115 5.23 -14.48 -6.28
N ALA A 116 5.49 -13.89 -5.12
CA ALA A 116 4.62 -12.87 -4.54
C ALA A 116 5.41 -11.84 -3.72
N TRP A 117 5.07 -10.56 -3.88
CA TRP A 117 5.73 -9.45 -3.21
C TRP A 117 4.74 -8.52 -2.55
N GLY A 118 5.20 -7.82 -1.53
CA GLY A 118 4.45 -6.80 -0.83
C GLY A 118 3.43 -7.36 0.16
N GLU A 119 3.16 -6.53 1.17
CA GLU A 119 2.31 -6.89 2.30
C GLU A 119 0.85 -7.24 1.90
N ALA A 120 0.36 -6.68 0.78
CA ALA A 120 -0.97 -6.98 0.24
C ALA A 120 -1.19 -8.47 -0.12
N LYS A 121 -0.11 -9.26 -0.25
CA LYS A 121 -0.16 -10.70 -0.53
C LYS A 121 -0.03 -11.57 0.72
N ALA A 122 0.25 -10.99 1.89
CA ALA A 122 0.64 -11.78 3.05
C ALA A 122 -0.44 -12.75 3.54
N ALA A 123 -1.67 -12.27 3.72
CA ALA A 123 -2.77 -13.09 4.22
C ALA A 123 -3.10 -14.26 3.25
N VAL A 124 -3.08 -14.00 1.95
CA VAL A 124 -3.39 -15.02 0.94
C VAL A 124 -2.24 -16.04 0.79
N ILE A 125 -0.98 -15.61 0.95
CA ILE A 125 0.18 -16.50 0.99
C ILE A 125 0.10 -17.44 2.20
N ALA A 126 -0.21 -16.90 3.38
CA ALA A 126 -0.39 -17.71 4.58
C ALA A 126 -1.48 -18.78 4.38
N GLN A 127 -2.65 -18.39 3.84
CA GLN A 127 -3.72 -19.34 3.52
C GLN A 127 -3.32 -20.37 2.48
N ALA A 128 -2.59 -19.97 1.43
CA ALA A 128 -2.18 -20.87 0.34
C ALA A 128 -1.15 -21.91 0.79
N VAL A 129 -0.30 -21.57 1.76
CA VAL A 129 0.79 -22.44 2.23
C VAL A 129 0.43 -23.23 3.49
N GLU A 130 -0.35 -22.65 4.40
CA GLU A 130 -0.63 -23.24 5.72
C GLU A 130 -2.07 -23.77 5.84
N GLY A 131 -2.98 -23.35 4.95
CA GLY A 131 -4.37 -23.82 4.93
C GLY A 131 -4.56 -25.15 4.19
N ALA A 132 -5.69 -25.81 4.42
CA ALA A 132 -6.03 -27.04 3.70
C ALA A 132 -6.31 -26.76 2.21
N PRO A 133 -5.78 -27.56 1.27
CA PRO A 133 -6.02 -27.41 -0.16
C PRO A 133 -7.52 -27.43 -0.50
N ASN A 134 -7.99 -26.40 -1.21
CA ASN A 134 -9.39 -26.31 -1.62
C ASN A 134 -9.59 -25.39 -2.84
N GLU A 135 -10.70 -25.59 -3.55
CA GLU A 135 -11.03 -24.85 -4.78
C GLU A 135 -11.44 -23.39 -4.54
N THR A 136 -11.80 -23.02 -3.32
CA THR A 136 -12.09 -21.62 -2.97
C THR A 136 -10.82 -20.77 -2.87
N LEU A 137 -9.65 -21.42 -2.74
CA LEU A 137 -8.34 -20.78 -2.79
C LEU A 137 -7.40 -21.55 -3.73
N PRO A 138 -7.50 -21.39 -5.06
CA PRO A 138 -6.82 -22.24 -6.03
C PRO A 138 -5.30 -22.36 -5.88
N ALA A 139 -4.61 -21.33 -5.37
CA ALA A 139 -3.18 -21.41 -5.04
C ALA A 139 -2.86 -22.49 -3.98
N SER A 140 -3.79 -22.83 -3.08
CA SER A 140 -3.59 -23.92 -2.11
C SER A 140 -3.54 -25.30 -2.76
N LEU A 141 -4.15 -25.48 -3.94
CA LEU A 141 -4.09 -26.74 -4.69
C LEU A 141 -2.67 -27.05 -5.19
N LEU A 142 -1.78 -26.06 -5.22
CA LEU A 142 -0.37 -26.28 -5.53
C LEU A 142 0.35 -27.13 -4.47
N GLN A 143 -0.19 -27.25 -3.25
CA GLN A 143 0.36 -28.14 -2.22
C GLN A 143 0.33 -29.62 -2.64
N ASP A 144 -0.58 -30.00 -3.55
CA ASP A 144 -0.65 -31.37 -4.09
C ASP A 144 0.48 -31.68 -5.09
N HIS A 145 1.23 -30.65 -5.52
CA HIS A 145 2.25 -30.79 -6.56
C HIS A 145 3.60 -31.26 -5.97
N PRO A 146 4.27 -32.26 -6.57
CA PRO A 146 5.49 -32.85 -6.00
C PRO A 146 6.72 -31.92 -6.00
N ASP A 147 6.80 -30.92 -6.90
CA ASP A 147 7.90 -29.93 -6.94
C ASP A 147 7.35 -28.50 -7.11
N VAL A 148 6.93 -27.89 -6.00
CA VAL A 148 6.48 -26.49 -5.94
C VAL A 148 7.39 -25.66 -5.02
N ARG A 149 7.68 -24.42 -5.43
CA ARG A 149 8.38 -23.43 -4.59
C ARG A 149 7.63 -22.10 -4.57
N PHE A 150 7.42 -21.58 -3.36
CA PHE A 150 6.92 -20.23 -3.14
C PHE A 150 8.10 -19.31 -2.82
N VAL A 151 8.31 -18.28 -3.63
CA VAL A 151 9.34 -17.26 -3.44
C VAL A 151 8.64 -15.96 -3.10
N VAL A 152 8.83 -15.51 -1.86
CA VAL A 152 8.15 -14.33 -1.31
C VAL A 152 9.15 -13.40 -0.62
N ASP A 153 8.86 -12.10 -0.61
CA ASP A 153 9.60 -11.15 0.22
C ASP A 153 9.14 -11.19 1.69
N ALA A 154 9.87 -10.47 2.56
CA ALA A 154 9.53 -10.42 3.99
C ALA A 154 8.13 -9.84 4.24
N ALA A 155 7.68 -8.91 3.41
CA ALA A 155 6.36 -8.28 3.52
C ALA A 155 5.22 -9.27 3.20
N ALA A 156 5.33 -10.04 2.11
CA ALA A 156 4.40 -11.10 1.74
C ALA A 156 4.52 -12.33 2.65
N ALA A 157 5.65 -12.52 3.35
CA ALA A 157 5.82 -13.57 4.36
C ALA A 157 5.26 -13.20 5.75
N SER A 158 4.90 -11.93 5.98
CA SER A 158 4.61 -11.38 7.32
C SER A 158 3.49 -12.08 8.11
N GLU A 159 2.58 -12.74 7.40
CA GLU A 159 1.44 -13.45 8.01
C GLU A 159 1.64 -14.97 8.15
N LEU A 160 2.76 -15.51 7.64
CA LEU A 160 3.10 -16.92 7.85
C LEU A 160 3.32 -17.17 9.34
N THR A 161 2.78 -18.26 9.87
CA THR A 161 2.86 -18.60 11.30
C THR A 161 4.30 -18.59 11.79
N ARG A 162 5.23 -19.15 11.01
CA ARG A 162 6.67 -19.17 11.37
C ARG A 162 7.34 -17.79 11.44
N VAL A 163 6.74 -16.76 10.84
CA VAL A 163 7.26 -15.38 10.81
C VAL A 163 6.57 -14.54 11.88
N ARG A 164 5.23 -14.63 11.90
CA ARG A 164 4.36 -13.84 12.77
C ARG A 164 4.39 -14.33 14.22
N HIS A 165 4.32 -15.66 14.40
CA HIS A 165 4.24 -16.35 15.69
C HIS A 165 5.25 -17.51 15.75
N PRO A 166 6.57 -17.25 15.61
CA PRO A 166 7.59 -18.29 15.48
C PRO A 166 7.60 -19.27 16.66
N TRP A 167 7.23 -18.80 17.86
CA TRP A 167 7.13 -19.62 19.08
C TRP A 167 6.10 -20.76 18.99
N LEU A 168 5.15 -20.71 18.05
CA LEU A 168 4.16 -21.78 17.87
C LEU A 168 4.69 -22.98 17.08
N VAL A 169 5.82 -22.83 16.38
CA VAL A 169 6.31 -23.83 15.43
C VAL A 169 7.77 -24.24 15.67
N ALA A 170 8.53 -23.46 16.43
CA ALA A 170 9.90 -23.76 16.79
C ALA A 170 10.31 -23.06 18.09
N PRO A 171 11.32 -23.57 18.82
CA PRO A 171 11.98 -22.82 19.89
C PRO A 171 12.54 -21.49 19.38
N VAL A 172 12.46 -20.45 20.20
CA VAL A 172 12.90 -19.10 19.84
C VAL A 172 13.78 -18.48 20.91
N ALA A 173 14.72 -17.64 20.51
CA ALA A 173 15.41 -16.76 21.44
C ALA A 173 14.51 -15.55 21.76
N TRP A 174 14.08 -15.43 23.02
CA TRP A 174 13.16 -14.38 23.46
C TRP A 174 13.85 -13.02 23.57
N SER A 175 13.67 -12.19 22.54
CA SER A 175 14.06 -10.77 22.58
C SER A 175 12.93 -9.90 23.17
N PRO A 176 13.22 -8.71 23.71
CA PRO A 176 12.17 -7.80 24.20
C PRO A 176 11.07 -7.51 23.16
N ALA A 177 11.44 -7.36 21.88
CA ALA A 177 10.49 -7.15 20.79
C ALA A 177 9.62 -8.39 20.54
N LEU A 178 10.20 -9.59 20.62
CA LEU A 178 9.46 -10.84 20.45
C LEU A 178 8.49 -11.08 21.61
N ILE A 179 8.93 -10.83 22.85
CA ILE A 179 8.08 -10.90 24.05
C ILE A 179 6.91 -9.91 23.91
N HIS A 180 7.19 -8.65 23.54
CA HIS A 180 6.15 -7.64 23.32
C HIS A 180 5.10 -8.13 22.31
N ARG A 181 5.55 -8.66 21.16
CA ARG A 181 4.68 -9.20 20.13
C ARG A 181 3.86 -10.40 20.60
N ALA A 182 4.48 -11.32 21.32
CA ALA A 182 3.84 -12.54 21.80
C ALA A 182 2.77 -12.26 22.87
N VAL A 183 3.05 -11.35 23.81
CA VAL A 183 2.11 -10.95 24.87
C VAL A 183 0.92 -10.17 24.28
N VAL A 184 1.16 -9.25 23.34
CA VAL A 184 0.08 -8.54 22.62
C VAL A 184 -0.79 -9.50 21.83
N TRP A 185 -0.17 -10.50 21.16
CA TRP A 185 -0.91 -11.55 20.47
C TRP A 185 -1.75 -12.38 21.46
N LEU A 186 -1.16 -12.84 22.56
CA LEU A 186 -1.83 -13.66 23.57
C LEU A 186 -3.06 -12.95 24.13
N ALA A 187 -2.90 -11.69 24.56
CA ALA A 187 -3.98 -10.85 25.07
C ALA A 187 -5.19 -10.84 24.12
N ARG A 188 -4.95 -10.70 22.81
CA ARG A 188 -6.00 -10.73 21.79
C ARG A 188 -6.58 -12.12 21.57
N ALA A 189 -5.75 -13.16 21.57
CA ALA A 189 -6.18 -14.54 21.38
C ALA A 189 -7.13 -15.01 22.49
N VAL A 190 -6.84 -14.65 23.76
CA VAL A 190 -7.67 -15.02 24.91
C VAL A 190 -8.77 -14.00 25.23
N GLY A 191 -8.76 -12.84 24.58
CA GLY A 191 -9.73 -11.76 24.83
C GLY A 191 -9.58 -11.10 26.22
N LYS A 192 -8.35 -11.01 26.73
CA LYS A 192 -8.04 -10.38 28.03
C LYS A 192 -7.10 -9.18 27.85
N PRO A 193 -7.27 -8.08 28.61
CA PRO A 193 -6.25 -7.05 28.75
C PRO A 193 -4.90 -7.62 29.18
N VAL A 194 -3.79 -6.99 28.77
CA VAL A 194 -2.42 -7.48 29.02
C VAL A 194 -2.18 -7.75 30.51
N LEU A 195 -2.64 -6.86 31.39
CA LEU A 195 -2.45 -6.99 32.83
C LEU A 195 -3.30 -8.08 33.50
N LYS A 196 -4.23 -8.72 32.76
CA LYS A 196 -5.08 -9.81 33.25
C LYS A 196 -4.62 -11.19 32.78
N LEU A 197 -3.53 -11.28 32.02
CA LEU A 197 -2.95 -12.55 31.61
C LEU A 197 -2.30 -13.27 32.80
N VAL A 198 -2.48 -14.59 32.89
CA VAL A 198 -1.88 -15.46 33.91
C VAL A 198 -0.96 -16.51 33.27
N ASP A 199 -0.12 -17.18 34.06
CA ASP A 199 0.88 -18.14 33.57
C ASP A 199 0.25 -19.28 32.73
N GLU A 200 -0.97 -19.68 33.08
CA GLU A 200 -1.76 -20.68 32.33
C GLU A 200 -2.06 -20.20 30.90
N ASP A 201 -2.40 -18.91 30.72
CA ASP A 201 -2.67 -18.36 29.39
C ASP A 201 -1.45 -18.52 28.46
N TYR A 202 -0.24 -18.28 28.97
CA TYR A 202 1.00 -18.48 28.21
C TYR A 202 1.26 -19.95 27.90
N SER A 203 1.11 -20.81 28.89
CA SER A 203 1.42 -22.23 28.78
C SER A 203 0.48 -22.94 27.81
N GLU A 204 -0.82 -22.62 27.84
CA GLU A 204 -1.84 -23.19 26.94
C GLU A 204 -1.72 -22.69 25.49
N HIS A 205 -0.94 -21.63 25.24
CA HIS A 205 -0.77 -21.02 23.92
C HIS A 205 0.66 -21.10 23.38
N GLY A 206 1.40 -22.15 23.78
CA GLY A 206 2.71 -22.45 23.22
C GLY A 206 3.85 -21.55 23.70
N MET A 207 3.70 -20.92 24.87
CA MET A 207 4.70 -20.01 25.45
C MET A 207 5.15 -20.42 26.86
N ALA A 208 5.11 -21.72 27.18
CA ALA A 208 5.60 -22.25 28.46
C ALA A 208 7.09 -21.94 28.69
N GLU A 209 7.91 -21.98 27.64
CA GLU A 209 9.34 -21.63 27.69
C GLU A 209 9.55 -20.16 28.11
N LEU A 210 8.71 -19.24 27.63
CA LEU A 210 8.79 -17.82 27.97
C LEU A 210 8.63 -17.59 29.48
N VAL A 211 7.62 -18.22 30.11
CA VAL A 211 7.39 -18.12 31.56
C VAL A 211 8.54 -18.76 32.34
N THR A 212 9.10 -19.87 31.83
CA THR A 212 10.22 -20.57 32.45
C THR A 212 11.50 -19.72 32.45
N GLU A 213 11.81 -19.05 31.34
CA GLU A 213 13.03 -18.26 31.17
C GLU A 213 12.96 -16.86 31.78
N HIS A 214 11.79 -16.20 31.71
CA HIS A 214 11.63 -14.80 32.09
C HIS A 214 10.83 -14.58 33.38
N GLY A 215 10.41 -15.67 34.04
CA GLY A 215 9.65 -15.65 35.28
C GLY A 215 8.15 -15.44 35.06
N PRO A 216 7.40 -15.21 36.16
CA PRO A 216 5.94 -15.15 36.14
C PRO A 216 5.38 -14.07 35.19
N ALA A 217 4.21 -14.34 34.62
CA ALA A 217 3.50 -13.47 33.69
C ALA A 217 3.37 -12.03 34.20
N TYR A 218 3.13 -11.85 35.51
CA TYR A 218 2.92 -10.54 36.13
C TYR A 218 4.00 -9.50 35.76
N GLY A 219 5.28 -9.87 35.89
CA GLY A 219 6.39 -8.95 35.58
C GLY A 219 6.54 -8.68 34.08
N MET A 220 6.23 -9.67 33.23
CA MET A 220 6.22 -9.50 31.78
C MET A 220 5.07 -8.59 31.32
N ASN A 221 3.86 -8.84 31.83
CA ASN A 221 2.65 -8.08 31.53
C ASN A 221 2.84 -6.59 31.83
N ILE A 222 3.41 -6.24 33.00
CA ILE A 222 3.68 -4.84 33.35
C ILE A 222 4.65 -4.19 32.36
N ARG A 223 5.73 -4.88 32.00
CA ARG A 223 6.72 -4.36 31.05
C ARG A 223 6.10 -4.10 29.68
N VAL A 224 5.30 -5.05 29.17
CA VAL A 224 4.62 -4.92 27.87
C VAL A 224 3.54 -3.84 27.92
N PHE A 225 2.74 -3.79 28.99
CA PHE A 225 1.75 -2.74 29.17
C PHE A 225 2.38 -1.35 29.17
N ASN A 226 3.49 -1.16 29.91
CA ASN A 226 4.22 0.10 29.93
C ASN A 226 4.81 0.42 28.56
N ALA A 227 5.36 -0.57 27.83
CA ALA A 227 5.86 -0.37 26.48
C ALA A 227 4.76 0.14 25.53
N LEU A 228 3.56 -0.46 25.55
CA LEU A 228 2.41 0.03 24.80
C LEU A 228 2.00 1.44 25.23
N GLN A 229 1.94 1.71 26.54
CA GLN A 229 1.59 3.03 27.06
C GLN A 229 2.58 4.11 26.60
N HIS A 230 3.87 3.79 26.56
CA HIS A 230 4.93 4.69 26.11
C HIS A 230 4.86 5.03 24.61
N THR A 231 4.13 4.25 23.81
CA THR A 231 3.84 4.62 22.41
C THR A 231 2.88 5.80 22.30
N ILE A 232 2.02 6.02 23.31
CA ILE A 232 0.91 6.98 23.21
C ILE A 232 1.43 8.40 23.46
N THR A 233 1.20 9.30 22.51
CA THR A 233 1.57 10.71 22.65
C THR A 233 0.56 11.66 22.03
N GLY A 234 0.17 12.68 22.80
CA GLY A 234 -0.53 13.85 22.28
C GLY A 234 0.41 14.86 21.60
N TRP A 235 1.72 14.64 21.61
CA TRP A 235 2.74 15.55 21.05
C TRP A 235 3.62 14.78 20.05
N PRO A 236 3.16 14.58 18.80
CA PRO A 236 3.91 13.86 17.77
C PRO A 236 5.23 14.57 17.39
N GLY A 237 5.34 15.88 17.60
CA GLY A 237 6.57 16.64 17.44
C GLY A 237 7.41 16.75 18.72
N GLY A 238 7.03 16.05 19.80
CA GLY A 238 7.64 16.15 21.13
C GLY A 238 7.15 17.36 21.92
N LYS A 239 6.84 17.15 23.21
CA LYS A 239 6.33 18.21 24.09
C LYS A 239 7.50 19.07 24.61
N PRO A 240 7.53 20.38 24.38
CA PRO A 240 8.60 21.24 24.85
C PRO A 240 8.63 21.29 26.38
N ALA A 241 9.85 21.37 26.94
CA ALA A 241 10.11 21.47 28.39
C ALA A 241 9.47 20.34 29.24
N ALA A 242 9.26 19.17 28.65
CA ALA A 242 8.77 17.98 29.35
C ALA A 242 9.84 16.88 29.33
N ASP A 243 9.79 15.99 30.32
CA ASP A 243 10.54 14.73 30.28
C ASP A 243 10.02 13.86 29.11
N ASP A 244 10.95 13.43 28.29
CA ASP A 244 10.77 12.63 27.08
C ASP A 244 11.42 11.24 27.16
N THR A 245 11.94 10.84 28.34
CA THR A 245 12.61 9.54 28.58
C THR A 245 11.82 8.35 28.03
N HIS A 246 10.49 8.39 28.17
CA HIS A 246 9.57 7.33 27.73
C HIS A 246 8.61 7.78 26.64
N ARG A 247 8.91 8.88 25.93
CA ARG A 247 8.06 9.38 24.84
C ARG A 247 8.61 8.94 23.49
N PRO A 248 7.75 8.73 22.48
CA PRO A 248 8.21 8.34 21.15
C PRO A 248 9.13 9.38 20.50
N GLU A 249 8.84 10.66 20.74
CA GLU A 249 9.58 11.78 20.17
C GLU A 249 10.18 12.70 21.24
N ARG A 250 11.39 13.18 20.95
CA ARG A 250 12.17 14.06 21.82
C ARG A 250 11.58 15.47 21.93
N ALA A 251 11.70 16.09 23.08
CA ALA A 251 11.20 17.44 23.37
C ALA A 251 11.92 18.51 22.55
N ALA A 252 13.25 18.48 22.50
CA ALA A 252 14.09 19.47 21.82
C ALA A 252 14.61 18.97 20.45
N PRO A 253 14.71 19.82 19.42
CA PRO A 253 14.36 21.25 19.42
C PRO A 253 12.85 21.51 19.31
N HIS A 254 12.40 22.71 19.69
CA HIS A 254 11.04 23.23 19.42
C HIS A 254 11.16 24.69 18.93
N PRO A 255 10.48 25.09 17.83
CA PRO A 255 9.68 24.25 16.94
C PRO A 255 10.54 23.25 16.13
N LYS A 256 9.92 22.17 15.63
CA LYS A 256 10.60 21.23 14.73
C LYS A 256 10.29 21.56 13.28
N ARG A 257 11.28 21.36 12.39
CA ARG A 257 11.08 21.31 10.95
C ARG A 257 10.68 19.88 10.59
N VAL A 258 9.47 19.72 10.07
CA VAL A 258 8.87 18.43 9.74
C VAL A 258 8.64 18.35 8.24
N VAL A 259 9.03 17.24 7.63
CA VAL A 259 8.72 16.96 6.23
C VAL A 259 7.85 15.71 6.15
N VAL A 260 6.69 15.83 5.53
CA VAL A 260 5.80 14.70 5.23
C VAL A 260 5.93 14.40 3.74
N PHE A 261 6.51 13.25 3.40
CA PHE A 261 6.54 12.76 2.03
C PHE A 261 5.26 11.99 1.73
N SER A 262 4.59 12.40 0.66
CA SER A 262 3.36 11.78 0.14
C SER A 262 3.64 11.26 -1.26
N PRO A 263 3.70 9.93 -1.49
CA PRO A 263 3.92 9.36 -2.81
C PRO A 263 2.93 9.90 -3.84
N GLU A 264 1.63 9.81 -3.54
CA GLU A 264 0.56 10.41 -4.33
C GLU A 264 -0.20 11.48 -3.52
N PRO A 265 -0.84 12.47 -4.18
CA PRO A 265 -1.69 13.43 -3.49
C PRO A 265 -2.88 12.76 -2.79
N SER A 266 -2.97 12.82 -1.46
CA SER A 266 -3.98 12.21 -0.55
C SER A 266 -3.39 11.24 0.45
N ASP A 267 -2.25 10.60 0.15
CA ASP A 267 -1.66 9.59 1.05
C ASP A 267 -1.34 10.18 2.42
N ASP A 268 -0.85 11.42 2.43
CA ASP A 268 -0.61 12.25 3.61
C ASP A 268 -1.85 12.37 4.52
N VAL A 269 -2.99 12.81 3.98
CA VAL A 269 -4.21 13.03 4.78
C VAL A 269 -4.96 11.73 5.09
N LEU A 270 -4.85 10.72 4.22
CA LEU A 270 -5.39 9.38 4.47
C LEU A 270 -4.67 8.70 5.64
N GLY A 271 -3.34 8.73 5.63
CA GLY A 271 -2.53 8.09 6.66
C GLY A 271 -2.44 8.90 7.95
N MET A 272 -2.18 10.19 7.86
CA MET A 272 -1.78 11.01 9.01
C MET A 272 -2.37 12.43 9.07
N GLY A 273 -3.53 12.67 8.45
CA GLY A 273 -4.17 13.99 8.41
C GLY A 273 -4.44 14.61 9.79
N GLY A 274 -4.74 13.79 10.81
CA GLY A 274 -4.92 14.27 12.19
C GLY A 274 -3.59 14.73 12.80
N THR A 275 -2.54 13.96 12.60
CA THR A 275 -1.18 14.26 13.06
C THR A 275 -0.58 15.48 12.36
N ILE A 276 -0.80 15.65 11.05
CA ILE A 276 -0.39 16.87 10.31
C ILE A 276 -0.99 18.10 10.97
N ARG A 277 -2.31 18.09 11.18
CA ARG A 277 -3.02 19.20 11.82
C ARG A 277 -2.47 19.48 13.21
N ARG A 278 -2.26 18.43 14.00
CA ARG A 278 -1.75 18.55 15.37
C ARG A 278 -0.34 19.11 15.43
N LEU A 279 0.55 18.71 14.53
CA LEU A 279 1.91 19.27 14.42
C LEU A 279 1.86 20.77 14.12
N VAL A 280 0.97 21.20 13.21
CA VAL A 280 0.75 22.62 12.91
C VAL A 280 0.22 23.37 14.14
N ASP A 281 -0.83 22.85 14.79
CA ASP A 281 -1.44 23.48 15.96
C ASP A 281 -0.46 23.58 17.15
N GLN A 282 0.52 22.68 17.23
CA GLN A 282 1.61 22.69 18.23
C GLN A 282 2.80 23.61 17.86
N GLY A 283 2.70 24.32 16.74
CA GLY A 283 3.68 25.32 16.31
C GLY A 283 4.88 24.76 15.55
N HIS A 284 4.85 23.50 15.10
CA HIS A 284 5.93 22.95 14.28
C HIS A 284 5.86 23.48 12.83
N GLU A 285 7.02 23.56 12.18
CA GLU A 285 7.12 23.93 10.77
C GLU A 285 6.90 22.70 9.88
N VAL A 286 5.65 22.46 9.50
CA VAL A 286 5.28 21.31 8.67
C VAL A 286 5.35 21.66 7.18
N THR A 287 6.14 20.89 6.44
CA THR A 287 6.19 20.90 4.97
C THR A 287 5.64 19.57 4.46
N VAL A 288 4.72 19.61 3.51
CA VAL A 288 4.23 18.40 2.83
C VAL A 288 4.77 18.39 1.41
N ALA A 289 5.45 17.33 1.04
CA ALA A 289 6.11 17.15 -0.24
C ALA A 289 5.48 15.99 -1.01
N TYR A 290 4.76 16.32 -2.06
CA TYR A 290 4.20 15.35 -2.99
C TYR A 290 5.28 14.92 -3.98
N GLN A 291 5.58 13.63 -3.99
CA GLN A 291 6.61 13.04 -4.83
C GLN A 291 6.14 12.92 -6.28
N THR A 292 4.86 12.59 -6.49
CA THR A 292 4.27 12.49 -7.82
C THR A 292 3.13 13.48 -8.01
N SER A 293 2.77 13.79 -9.25
CA SER A 293 1.62 14.64 -9.56
C SER A 293 0.26 13.95 -9.34
N GLY A 294 0.24 12.61 -9.22
CA GLY A 294 -1.00 11.83 -9.15
C GLY A 294 -1.83 11.85 -10.43
N ASN A 295 -1.27 12.31 -11.57
CA ASN A 295 -2.01 12.56 -12.80
C ASN A 295 -2.57 11.28 -13.45
N LEU A 296 -1.92 10.13 -13.28
CA LEU A 296 -2.34 8.84 -13.85
C LEU A 296 -3.61 8.31 -13.19
N ALA A 297 -3.92 8.81 -11.99
CA ALA A 297 -5.08 8.44 -11.21
C ALA A 297 -6.18 9.51 -11.30
N VAL A 298 -6.33 10.23 -12.42
CA VAL A 298 -7.46 11.15 -12.63
C VAL A 298 -8.27 10.67 -13.84
N PRO A 299 -9.60 10.47 -13.70
CA PRO A 299 -10.45 10.10 -14.82
C PRO A 299 -10.49 11.20 -15.88
N ASP A 300 -10.76 10.83 -17.12
CA ASP A 300 -10.85 11.79 -18.23
C ASP A 300 -12.03 12.75 -18.04
N GLU A 301 -13.11 12.31 -17.40
CA GLU A 301 -14.30 13.11 -17.10
C GLU A 301 -14.01 14.27 -16.15
N GLU A 302 -13.16 14.06 -15.14
CA GLU A 302 -12.72 15.12 -14.23
C GLU A 302 -11.87 16.16 -14.97
N ALA A 303 -11.07 15.71 -15.93
CA ALA A 303 -10.28 16.61 -16.79
C ALA A 303 -11.19 17.44 -17.70
N LEU A 304 -12.22 16.83 -18.30
CA LEU A 304 -13.22 17.54 -19.13
C LEU A 304 -13.95 18.62 -18.31
N LEU A 305 -14.42 18.29 -17.11
CA LEU A 305 -15.07 19.26 -16.21
C LEU A 305 -14.16 20.45 -15.90
N ALA A 306 -12.87 20.21 -15.69
CA ALA A 306 -11.91 21.28 -15.47
C ALA A 306 -11.70 22.15 -16.72
N THR A 307 -11.71 21.57 -17.93
CA THR A 307 -11.65 22.36 -19.16
C THR A 307 -12.89 23.21 -19.39
N ASP A 308 -14.08 22.66 -19.16
CA ASP A 308 -15.35 23.37 -19.32
C ASP A 308 -15.39 24.61 -18.41
N LEU A 309 -14.96 24.46 -17.15
CA LEU A 309 -14.86 25.59 -16.21
C LEU A 309 -13.95 26.71 -16.74
N VAL A 310 -12.79 26.38 -17.30
CA VAL A 310 -11.85 27.38 -17.85
C VAL A 310 -12.48 28.09 -19.05
N LEU A 311 -13.15 27.36 -19.93
CA LEU A 311 -13.80 27.91 -21.12
C LEU A 311 -14.99 28.82 -20.76
N ASP A 312 -15.80 28.42 -19.79
CA ASP A 312 -16.93 29.21 -19.29
C ASP A 312 -16.47 30.51 -18.63
N LEU A 313 -15.41 30.47 -17.81
CA LEU A 313 -14.82 31.64 -17.17
C LEU A 313 -14.22 32.64 -18.17
N THR A 314 -13.80 32.14 -19.33
CA THR A 314 -13.09 32.93 -20.35
C THR A 314 -13.96 33.21 -21.59
N ALA A 315 -15.28 32.98 -21.49
CA ALA A 315 -16.22 33.16 -22.59
C ALA A 315 -16.16 34.56 -23.25
N SER A 316 -15.76 35.59 -22.50
CA SER A 316 -15.57 36.98 -22.95
C SER A 316 -14.14 37.31 -23.43
N ASP A 317 -13.13 36.49 -23.13
CA ASP A 317 -11.73 36.68 -23.53
C ASP A 317 -11.14 35.40 -24.16
N ARG A 318 -11.50 35.18 -25.42
CA ARG A 318 -11.16 33.98 -26.20
C ARG A 318 -9.69 33.90 -26.64
N ARG A 319 -8.84 34.87 -26.29
CA ARG A 319 -7.44 34.94 -26.74
C ARG A 319 -6.42 34.58 -25.66
N SER A 320 -6.85 34.20 -24.46
CA SER A 320 -5.93 33.79 -23.42
C SER A 320 -5.27 32.44 -23.74
N THR A 321 -4.01 32.28 -23.31
CA THR A 321 -3.28 31.01 -23.44
C THR A 321 -3.96 29.86 -22.70
N ALA A 322 -4.72 30.18 -21.63
CA ALA A 322 -5.51 29.21 -20.88
C ALA A 322 -6.69 28.65 -21.71
N VAL A 323 -7.36 29.50 -22.51
CA VAL A 323 -8.43 29.06 -23.44
C VAL A 323 -7.86 28.10 -24.47
N GLY A 324 -6.71 28.45 -25.06
CA GLY A 324 -6.02 27.60 -26.03
C GLY A 324 -5.65 26.24 -25.46
N PHE A 325 -5.11 26.21 -24.23
CA PHE A 325 -4.78 24.97 -23.53
C PHE A 325 -6.02 24.11 -23.23
N ALA A 326 -7.11 24.73 -22.76
CA ALA A 326 -8.35 24.01 -22.45
C ALA A 326 -8.97 23.38 -23.72
N HIS A 327 -9.04 24.12 -24.83
CA HIS A 327 -9.52 23.58 -26.10
C HIS A 327 -8.64 22.45 -26.65
N ASP A 328 -7.31 22.60 -26.58
CA ASP A 328 -6.37 21.54 -27.00
C ASP A 328 -6.56 20.26 -26.15
N ALA A 329 -6.61 20.39 -24.83
CA ALA A 329 -6.85 19.26 -23.93
C ALA A 329 -8.21 18.59 -24.20
N GLN A 330 -9.29 19.38 -24.39
CA GLN A 330 -10.63 18.85 -24.68
C GLN A 330 -10.67 18.13 -26.04
N GLN A 331 -10.00 18.66 -27.06
CA GLN A 331 -9.89 18.01 -28.38
C GLN A 331 -9.10 16.71 -28.30
N GLN A 332 -7.99 16.69 -27.54
CA GLN A 332 -7.19 15.49 -27.33
C GLN A 332 -7.97 14.42 -26.58
N LEU A 333 -8.65 14.78 -25.48
CA LEU A 333 -9.51 13.87 -24.71
C LEU A 333 -10.65 13.31 -25.58
N GLY A 334 -11.28 14.13 -26.42
CA GLY A 334 -12.36 13.68 -27.32
C GLY A 334 -11.91 12.74 -28.45
N ARG A 335 -10.60 12.70 -28.77
CA ARG A 335 -10.02 11.79 -29.78
C ARG A 335 -9.38 10.54 -29.17
N LYS A 336 -9.05 10.60 -27.88
CA LYS A 336 -8.34 9.57 -27.13
C LYS A 336 -9.18 8.29 -27.09
N GLN A 337 -8.61 7.16 -27.51
CA GLN A 337 -9.24 5.85 -27.33
C GLN A 337 -9.13 5.40 -25.87
N ALA A 338 -9.98 4.46 -25.44
CA ALA A 338 -10.09 4.03 -24.04
C ALA A 338 -8.76 3.58 -23.38
N PHE A 339 -7.76 3.16 -24.18
CA PHE A 339 -6.47 2.66 -23.70
C PHE A 339 -5.26 3.46 -24.19
N ASP A 340 -5.51 4.61 -24.84
CA ASP A 340 -4.42 5.48 -25.27
C ASP A 340 -3.74 6.12 -24.05
N SER A 341 -2.44 6.34 -24.15
CA SER A 341 -1.69 7.04 -23.10
C SER A 341 -2.04 8.53 -23.08
N ASP A 342 -2.15 9.10 -21.89
CA ASP A 342 -2.36 10.54 -21.73
C ASP A 342 -1.19 11.34 -22.33
N THR A 343 -1.52 12.34 -23.14
CA THR A 343 -0.56 13.31 -23.69
C THR A 343 0.04 14.18 -22.57
N PRO A 344 1.16 14.88 -22.82
CA PRO A 344 1.71 15.81 -21.84
C PRO A 344 0.72 16.90 -21.39
N ALA A 345 -0.17 17.36 -22.29
CA ALA A 345 -1.19 18.35 -21.95
C ALA A 345 -2.25 17.78 -21.00
N ILE A 346 -2.75 16.56 -21.27
CA ILE A 346 -3.72 15.86 -20.41
C ILE A 346 -3.10 15.57 -19.04
N ARG A 347 -1.88 15.02 -19.01
CA ARG A 347 -1.13 14.77 -17.76
C ARG A 347 -0.97 16.04 -16.93
N LYS A 348 -0.62 17.16 -17.56
CA LYS A 348 -0.49 18.46 -16.89
C LYS A 348 -1.82 18.91 -16.29
N LEU A 349 -2.93 18.83 -17.05
CA LEU A 349 -4.26 19.21 -16.56
C LEU A 349 -4.69 18.36 -15.36
N LYS A 350 -4.58 17.03 -15.48
CA LYS A 350 -4.89 16.07 -14.42
C LYS A 350 -4.04 16.30 -13.17
N GLY A 351 -2.75 16.55 -13.34
CA GLY A 351 -1.86 16.94 -12.25
C GLY A 351 -2.34 18.21 -11.55
N LEU A 352 -2.71 19.26 -12.28
CA LEU A 352 -3.21 20.52 -11.70
C LEU A 352 -4.48 20.32 -10.85
N ILE A 353 -5.40 19.43 -11.27
CA ILE A 353 -6.58 19.05 -10.48
C ILE A 353 -6.13 18.50 -9.13
N ARG A 354 -5.27 17.49 -9.13
CA ARG A 354 -4.76 16.82 -7.92
C ARG A 354 -4.01 17.77 -6.99
N ARG A 355 -3.26 18.72 -7.55
CA ARG A 355 -2.59 19.77 -6.76
C ARG A 355 -3.59 20.72 -6.09
N SER A 356 -4.67 21.08 -6.78
CA SER A 356 -5.71 21.94 -6.22
C SER A 356 -6.41 21.26 -5.04
N GLU A 357 -6.75 19.98 -5.20
CA GLU A 357 -7.33 19.14 -4.14
C GLU A 357 -6.41 19.04 -2.91
N ALA A 358 -5.14 18.70 -3.14
CA ALA A 358 -4.12 18.62 -2.10
C ALA A 358 -3.97 19.94 -1.34
N ARG A 359 -3.93 21.08 -2.06
CA ARG A 359 -3.87 22.41 -1.43
C ARG A 359 -5.11 22.70 -0.58
N ALA A 360 -6.30 22.28 -1.03
CA ALA A 360 -7.52 22.47 -0.26
C ALA A 360 -7.53 21.61 1.02
N ALA A 361 -7.15 20.33 0.91
CA ALA A 361 -7.03 19.42 2.05
C ALA A 361 -6.03 19.95 3.09
N LEU A 362 -4.83 20.32 2.67
CA LEU A 362 -3.77 20.81 3.56
C LEU A 362 -4.08 22.18 4.18
N ARG A 363 -4.89 23.02 3.53
CA ARG A 363 -5.40 24.25 4.12
C ARG A 363 -6.29 23.96 5.33
N LEU A 364 -7.12 22.92 5.28
CA LEU A 364 -7.89 22.47 6.45
C LEU A 364 -6.98 21.95 7.58
N CYS A 365 -5.86 21.30 7.22
CA CYS A 365 -4.83 20.90 8.18
C CYS A 365 -3.98 22.07 8.70
N GLY A 366 -4.21 23.31 8.25
CA GLY A 366 -3.47 24.50 8.69
C GLY A 366 -2.09 24.68 8.05
N VAL A 367 -1.71 23.84 7.08
CA VAL A 367 -0.41 23.95 6.40
C VAL A 367 -0.42 25.17 5.48
N ARG A 368 0.62 26.00 5.60
CA ARG A 368 0.76 27.22 4.79
C ARG A 368 1.01 26.88 3.31
N PRO A 369 0.47 27.64 2.34
CA PRO A 369 0.64 27.35 0.91
C PRO A 369 2.10 27.25 0.45
N GLU A 370 2.99 28.04 1.06
CA GLU A 370 4.44 28.07 0.77
C GLU A 370 5.19 26.92 1.44
N ARG A 371 4.49 26.00 2.11
CA ARG A 371 5.02 24.75 2.68
C ARG A 371 4.44 23.50 2.01
N ILE A 372 3.70 23.70 0.91
CA ILE A 372 3.21 22.62 0.05
C ILE A 372 4.14 22.53 -1.15
N ARG A 373 4.84 21.41 -1.30
CA ARG A 373 5.84 21.17 -2.35
C ARG A 373 5.35 20.08 -3.29
N PHE A 374 5.58 20.27 -4.59
CA PHE A 374 5.30 19.27 -5.63
C PHE A 374 6.61 19.03 -6.36
N LEU A 375 7.14 17.81 -6.27
CA LEU A 375 8.45 17.46 -6.81
C LEU A 375 8.39 17.00 -8.27
N ASP A 376 7.24 16.49 -8.70
CA ASP A 376 7.01 16.00 -10.07
C ASP A 376 8.12 15.05 -10.54
N LEU A 377 8.40 14.03 -9.73
CA LEU A 377 9.51 13.11 -9.98
C LEU A 377 9.36 12.46 -11.36
N GLU A 378 10.47 12.44 -12.10
CA GLU A 378 10.57 12.11 -13.51
C GLU A 378 10.14 10.67 -13.79
N PHE A 379 10.47 9.72 -12.90
CA PHE A 379 10.04 8.33 -13.05
C PHE A 379 8.52 8.23 -13.26
N TYR A 380 7.73 9.09 -12.62
CA TYR A 380 6.28 9.09 -12.71
C TYR A 380 5.80 9.90 -13.92
N GLU A 381 6.36 11.10 -14.14
CA GLU A 381 5.93 12.00 -15.21
C GLU A 381 6.22 11.44 -16.61
N ARG A 382 7.28 10.65 -16.76
CA ARG A 382 7.62 9.94 -18.00
C ARG A 382 7.16 8.49 -18.01
N GLY A 383 6.85 7.94 -16.84
CA GLY A 383 6.45 6.56 -16.66
C GLY A 383 5.03 6.26 -17.11
N ARG A 384 4.77 4.96 -17.22
CA ARG A 384 3.43 4.38 -17.23
C ARG A 384 3.32 3.48 -16.00
N TYR A 385 2.11 3.27 -15.50
CA TYR A 385 1.91 2.42 -14.33
C TYR A 385 2.52 1.02 -14.57
N ARG A 386 3.25 0.50 -13.57
CA ARG A 386 4.07 -0.74 -13.65
C ARG A 386 5.20 -0.74 -14.70
N GLN A 387 5.47 0.40 -15.32
CA GLN A 387 6.60 0.63 -16.25
C GLN A 387 7.40 1.87 -15.82
N PHE A 388 7.68 1.96 -14.52
CA PHE A 388 8.43 3.06 -13.94
C PHE A 388 9.94 2.83 -14.08
N ALA A 389 10.65 3.81 -14.62
CA ALA A 389 12.10 3.81 -14.70
C ALA A 389 12.65 4.85 -13.73
N ILE A 390 13.30 4.36 -12.67
CA ILE A 390 13.90 5.22 -11.64
C ILE A 390 15.11 5.94 -12.23
N ALA A 391 15.16 7.27 -12.10
CA ALA A 391 16.32 8.07 -12.50
C ALA A 391 17.09 8.59 -11.26
N ASP A 392 18.41 8.74 -11.36
CA ASP A 392 19.22 9.31 -10.27
C ASP A 392 18.84 10.77 -9.97
N ALA A 393 18.32 11.49 -10.98
CA ALA A 393 17.79 12.84 -10.82
C ALA A 393 16.63 12.91 -9.81
N ASP A 394 15.82 11.85 -9.70
CA ASP A 394 14.69 11.80 -8.77
C ASP A 394 15.16 11.80 -7.31
N ALA A 395 16.15 10.95 -6.98
CA ALA A 395 16.77 10.93 -5.67
C ALA A 395 17.50 12.26 -5.38
N GLY A 396 18.10 12.86 -6.42
CA GLY A 396 18.71 14.19 -6.36
C GLY A 396 17.73 15.31 -6.02
N ALA A 397 16.50 15.27 -6.54
CA ALA A 397 15.45 16.23 -6.24
C ALA A 397 15.00 16.13 -4.77
N ILE A 398 14.78 14.91 -4.26
CA ILE A 398 14.46 14.68 -2.85
C ILE A 398 15.63 15.14 -1.95
N GLY A 399 16.87 14.78 -2.31
CA GLY A 399 18.06 15.19 -1.57
C GLY A 399 18.23 16.71 -1.52
N SER A 400 17.96 17.42 -2.61
CA SER A 400 17.97 18.88 -2.65
C SER A 400 16.94 19.49 -1.69
N LEU A 401 15.72 18.95 -1.65
CA LEU A 401 14.69 19.38 -0.71
C LEU A 401 15.11 19.12 0.74
N LEU A 402 15.70 17.96 1.03
CA LEU A 402 16.19 17.64 2.37
C LEU A 402 17.28 18.62 2.83
N ARG A 403 18.21 19.00 1.95
CA ARG A 403 19.25 20.00 2.24
C ARG A 403 18.69 21.41 2.44
N GLU A 404 17.66 21.79 1.68
CA GLU A 404 16.95 23.05 1.85
C GLU A 404 16.28 23.12 3.24
N LEU A 405 15.59 22.05 3.64
CA LEU A 405 14.72 22.06 4.81
C LEU A 405 15.41 21.64 6.11
N GLN A 406 16.49 20.85 6.02
CA GLN A 406 17.23 20.26 7.14
C GLN A 406 16.29 19.72 8.23
N PRO A 407 15.39 18.77 7.91
CA PRO A 407 14.34 18.36 8.83
C PRO A 407 14.86 17.74 10.13
N HIS A 408 14.11 17.95 11.21
CA HIS A 408 14.27 17.21 12.47
C HIS A 408 13.43 15.92 12.48
N GLN A 409 12.36 15.91 11.69
CA GLN A 409 11.45 14.79 11.52
C GLN A 409 11.06 14.62 10.06
N ILE A 410 11.03 13.39 9.60
CA ILE A 410 10.47 12.99 8.31
C ILE A 410 9.35 11.98 8.56
N PHE A 411 8.23 12.15 7.88
CA PHE A 411 7.18 11.15 7.78
C PHE A 411 7.15 10.60 6.35
N ALA A 412 7.11 9.28 6.19
CA ALA A 412 7.13 8.62 4.89
C ALA A 412 6.27 7.36 4.88
N THR A 413 5.96 6.85 3.68
CA THR A 413 5.22 5.60 3.51
C THR A 413 5.73 4.82 2.29
N GLY A 414 5.22 3.61 2.07
CA GLY A 414 5.52 2.79 0.89
C GLY A 414 6.57 1.69 1.08
N ARG A 415 7.24 1.59 2.25
CA ARG A 415 8.31 0.61 2.52
C ARG A 415 7.92 -0.85 2.30
N LEU A 416 6.67 -1.20 2.63
CA LEU A 416 6.18 -2.59 2.62
C LEU A 416 5.28 -2.90 1.41
N ASN A 417 5.19 -1.95 0.48
CA ASN A 417 4.38 -2.09 -0.72
C ASN A 417 5.07 -2.99 -1.75
N ASP A 418 4.30 -3.44 -2.74
CA ASP A 418 4.86 -4.09 -3.93
C ASP A 418 5.97 -3.21 -4.56
N PRO A 419 7.16 -3.75 -4.87
CA PRO A 419 8.30 -2.98 -5.38
C PRO A 419 8.02 -2.17 -6.66
N THR A 420 7.02 -2.56 -7.44
CA THR A 420 6.60 -1.87 -8.68
C THR A 420 5.56 -0.77 -8.45
N SER A 421 5.02 -0.68 -7.24
CA SER A 421 4.04 0.35 -6.86
C SER A 421 4.70 1.73 -6.77
N VAL A 422 3.91 2.78 -7.00
CA VAL A 422 4.36 4.17 -6.85
C VAL A 422 4.90 4.43 -5.45
N GLY A 423 4.22 3.93 -4.41
CA GLY A 423 4.65 4.07 -3.03
C GLY A 423 6.02 3.45 -2.75
N ALA A 424 6.28 2.23 -3.24
CA ALA A 424 7.58 1.57 -3.03
C ALA A 424 8.71 2.27 -3.78
N VAL A 425 8.48 2.69 -5.04
CA VAL A 425 9.46 3.46 -5.82
C VAL A 425 9.78 4.78 -5.12
N CYS A 426 8.75 5.50 -4.65
CA CYS A 426 8.89 6.72 -3.88
C CYS A 426 9.71 6.53 -2.59
N PHE A 427 9.47 5.43 -1.86
CA PHE A 427 10.23 5.11 -0.65
C PHE A 427 11.69 4.77 -0.95
N GLU A 428 11.95 3.98 -1.99
CA GLU A 428 13.32 3.65 -2.42
C GLU A 428 14.09 4.89 -2.84
N LEU A 429 13.45 5.83 -3.54
CA LEU A 429 14.04 7.13 -3.90
C LEU A 429 14.35 7.98 -2.66
N LEU A 430 13.44 8.01 -1.67
CA LEU A 430 13.70 8.66 -0.39
C LEU A 430 14.89 8.01 0.32
N ARG A 431 14.95 6.67 0.38
CA ARG A 431 16.07 5.93 0.99
C ARG A 431 17.41 6.28 0.34
N ARG A 432 17.47 6.35 -0.99
CA ARG A 432 18.67 6.79 -1.73
C ARG A 432 19.05 8.23 -1.41
N ALA A 433 18.06 9.14 -1.33
CA ALA A 433 18.29 10.52 -0.96
C ALA A 433 18.82 10.66 0.48
N CYS A 434 18.26 9.91 1.43
CA CYS A 434 18.73 9.83 2.82
C CYS A 434 20.18 9.34 2.90
N ALA A 435 20.53 8.28 2.17
CA ALA A 435 21.90 7.80 2.08
C ALA A 435 22.88 8.87 1.54
N GLY A 436 22.40 9.74 0.64
CA GLY A 436 23.17 10.85 0.07
C GLY A 436 23.33 12.07 0.98
N VAL A 437 22.59 12.16 2.09
CA VAL A 437 22.70 13.25 3.09
C VAL A 437 23.15 12.75 4.47
N LYS A 438 23.48 11.46 4.59
CA LYS A 438 23.76 10.80 5.87
C LYS A 438 24.89 11.43 6.69
N ASP A 439 25.86 12.02 5.99
CA ASP A 439 27.06 12.61 6.59
C ASP A 439 26.84 14.08 6.99
N GLU A 440 25.68 14.67 6.64
CA GLU A 440 25.33 16.03 7.02
C GLU A 440 25.01 16.14 8.51
N THR A 441 25.43 17.23 9.15
CA THR A 441 25.34 17.38 10.62
C THR A 441 23.90 17.35 11.14
N TRP A 442 22.96 17.93 10.40
CA TRP A 442 21.55 17.95 10.77
C TRP A 442 20.88 16.57 10.63
N TRP A 443 21.38 15.69 9.76
CA TRP A 443 20.81 14.36 9.55
C TRP A 443 20.94 13.48 10.79
N LYS A 444 22.02 13.65 11.56
CA LYS A 444 22.27 12.91 12.81
C LYS A 444 21.18 13.11 13.87
N ASP A 445 20.47 14.24 13.80
CA ASP A 445 19.31 14.53 14.66
C ASP A 445 17.97 14.27 13.95
N CYS A 446 17.95 13.94 12.66
CA CYS A 446 16.71 13.65 11.95
C CYS A 446 16.15 12.28 12.34
N ARG A 447 14.86 12.20 12.67
CA ARG A 447 14.14 10.93 12.86
C ARG A 447 13.15 10.72 11.73
N VAL A 448 13.08 9.49 11.22
CA VAL A 448 12.13 9.12 10.18
C VAL A 448 11.06 8.20 10.76
N TRP A 449 9.80 8.56 10.53
CA TRP A 449 8.60 7.86 10.97
C TRP A 449 7.82 7.36 9.76
N LEU A 450 7.44 6.08 9.79
CA LEU A 450 6.67 5.43 8.75
C LEU A 450 5.19 5.48 9.12
N TYR A 451 4.38 6.07 8.26
CA TYR A 451 2.93 5.99 8.33
C TYR A 451 2.39 5.03 7.26
N ARG A 452 1.13 4.64 7.38
CA ARG A 452 0.42 3.82 6.39
C ARG A 452 -0.89 4.48 5.97
N PRO A 453 -1.23 4.50 4.67
CA PRO A 453 -2.61 4.67 4.21
C PRO A 453 -3.53 3.57 4.80
N PRO A 454 -4.86 3.68 4.68
CA PRO A 454 -5.81 2.78 5.34
C PRO A 454 -5.98 1.43 4.65
N ASP A 455 -5.00 0.99 3.85
CA ASP A 455 -5.03 -0.31 3.19
C ASP A 455 -4.71 -1.46 4.17
N ARG A 456 -3.92 -1.19 5.24
CA ARG A 456 -3.67 -2.17 6.31
C ARG A 456 -3.22 -1.57 7.64
N ASP A 457 -3.78 -2.08 8.72
CA ASP A 457 -3.46 -1.72 10.11
C ASP A 457 -2.02 -2.08 10.50
N TRP A 458 -1.34 -1.19 11.23
CA TRP A 458 -0.16 -1.57 11.99
C TRP A 458 -0.56 -2.56 13.08
N PRO A 459 0.11 -3.71 13.23
CA PRO A 459 -0.04 -4.53 14.42
C PRO A 459 0.31 -3.68 15.65
N ALA A 460 -0.53 -3.68 16.69
CA ALA A 460 -0.29 -2.87 17.89
C ALA A 460 1.09 -3.12 18.53
N ALA A 461 1.64 -4.34 18.36
CA ALA A 461 2.98 -4.68 18.82
C ALA A 461 4.13 -3.99 18.06
N GLU A 462 3.87 -3.47 16.86
CA GLU A 462 4.82 -2.82 15.96
C GLU A 462 4.70 -1.29 15.96
N VAL A 463 3.68 -0.75 16.64
CA VAL A 463 3.49 0.69 16.78
C VAL A 463 4.53 1.24 17.75
N GLU A 464 5.25 2.27 17.33
CA GLU A 464 6.24 2.97 18.16
C GLU A 464 5.78 4.39 18.52
N MET A 465 4.84 4.94 17.78
CA MET A 465 4.12 6.17 18.13
C MET A 465 2.64 6.01 17.80
N ALA A 466 1.78 6.19 18.80
CA ALA A 466 0.33 6.22 18.68
C ALA A 466 -0.17 7.62 19.01
N VAL A 467 -0.82 8.27 18.04
CA VAL A 467 -1.35 9.63 18.16
C VAL A 467 -2.87 9.55 18.27
N PRO A 468 -3.44 9.63 19.49
CA PRO A 468 -4.88 9.51 19.69
C PRO A 468 -5.60 10.75 19.19
N LEU A 469 -6.70 10.59 18.47
CA LEU A 469 -7.53 11.68 17.95
C LEU A 469 -8.80 11.82 18.81
N SER A 470 -9.26 13.05 19.00
CA SER A 470 -10.62 13.34 19.47
C SER A 470 -11.64 13.19 18.33
N PRO A 471 -12.95 13.11 18.63
CA PRO A 471 -14.00 13.11 17.59
C PRO A 471 -13.91 14.29 16.63
N ALA A 472 -13.57 15.49 17.13
CA ALA A 472 -13.41 16.67 16.28
C ALA A 472 -12.19 16.57 15.35
N GLU A 473 -11.07 16.03 15.83
CA GLU A 473 -9.86 15.85 15.01
C GLU A 473 -10.04 14.76 13.96
N LEU A 474 -10.71 13.65 14.32
CA LEU A 474 -11.10 12.63 13.35
C LEU A 474 -12.03 13.21 12.29
N ALA A 475 -13.07 13.94 12.67
CA ALA A 475 -13.98 14.59 11.72
C ALA A 475 -13.23 15.55 10.78
N ASN A 476 -12.30 16.36 11.31
CA ASN A 476 -11.47 17.25 10.50
C ASN A 476 -10.57 16.50 9.51
N LYS A 477 -9.96 15.38 9.93
CA LYS A 477 -9.21 14.49 9.04
C LYS A 477 -10.10 14.00 7.89
N ILE A 478 -11.30 13.53 8.21
CA ILE A 478 -12.26 13.06 7.20
C ILE A 478 -12.64 14.18 6.23
N GLN A 479 -12.87 15.41 6.71
CA GLN A 479 -13.10 16.58 5.85
C GLN A 479 -11.92 16.89 4.92
N ALA A 480 -10.68 16.74 5.40
CA ALA A 480 -9.49 16.89 4.53
C ALA A 480 -9.47 15.85 3.41
N ILE A 481 -9.82 14.59 3.70
CA ILE A 481 -9.89 13.52 2.69
C ILE A 481 -10.97 13.82 1.63
N TYR A 482 -12.11 14.41 2.02
CA TYR A 482 -13.20 14.78 1.10
C TYR A 482 -12.79 15.77 -0.01
N HIS A 483 -11.69 16.51 0.16
CA HIS A 483 -11.20 17.42 -0.87
C HIS A 483 -10.58 16.70 -2.08
N HIS A 484 -10.25 15.41 -1.98
CA HIS A 484 -9.74 14.60 -3.09
C HIS A 484 -10.86 13.98 -3.94
N LYS A 485 -11.67 14.83 -4.55
CA LYS A 485 -12.90 14.44 -5.25
C LYS A 485 -12.66 13.54 -6.46
N SER A 486 -11.63 13.83 -7.25
CA SER A 486 -11.24 13.06 -8.44
C SER A 486 -10.86 11.60 -8.14
N GLN A 487 -10.56 11.27 -6.88
CA GLN A 487 -10.29 9.90 -6.44
C GLN A 487 -11.57 9.15 -6.06
N ARG A 488 -12.61 9.89 -5.63
CA ARG A 488 -13.90 9.29 -5.26
C ARG A 488 -14.65 8.76 -6.47
N SER A 489 -14.59 9.47 -7.60
CA SER A 489 -15.22 9.04 -8.86
C SER A 489 -14.68 7.71 -9.39
N GLN A 490 -13.55 7.22 -8.87
CA GLN A 490 -12.99 5.90 -9.20
C GLN A 490 -13.41 4.79 -8.25
N THR A 491 -13.99 5.11 -7.09
CA THR A 491 -14.40 4.10 -6.13
C THR A 491 -15.79 3.58 -6.50
N PRO A 492 -15.96 2.28 -6.79
CA PRO A 492 -17.28 1.74 -7.12
C PRO A 492 -18.24 1.90 -5.95
N LEU A 493 -19.45 2.39 -6.21
CA LEU A 493 -20.55 2.39 -5.25
C LEU A 493 -21.23 1.01 -5.27
N ALA A 494 -20.66 0.02 -4.60
CA ALA A 494 -21.25 -1.31 -4.44
C ALA A 494 -21.42 -1.67 -2.96
N SER A 495 -22.39 -2.55 -2.66
CA SER A 495 -22.66 -2.99 -1.29
C SER A 495 -21.42 -3.62 -0.65
N GLY A 496 -21.10 -3.18 0.58
CA GLY A 496 -19.92 -3.63 1.33
C GLY A 496 -18.60 -2.96 0.94
N LEU A 497 -18.61 -2.01 0.00
CA LEU A 497 -17.44 -1.18 -0.30
C LEU A 497 -17.41 0.07 0.57
N HIS A 498 -16.19 0.40 1.02
CA HIS A 498 -15.90 1.60 1.77
C HIS A 498 -15.15 2.59 0.88
N GLU A 499 -15.62 3.84 0.79
CA GLU A 499 -14.84 4.94 0.22
C GLU A 499 -13.54 5.13 1.03
N SER A 500 -12.50 5.71 0.43
CA SER A 500 -11.19 5.86 1.09
C SER A 500 -11.27 6.57 2.45
N TRP A 501 -12.22 7.49 2.63
CA TRP A 501 -12.46 8.15 3.92
C TRP A 501 -13.08 7.20 4.96
N GLN A 502 -13.98 6.29 4.55
CA GLN A 502 -14.56 5.27 5.44
C GLN A 502 -13.50 4.25 5.85
N GLN A 503 -12.62 3.87 4.92
CA GLN A 503 -11.47 3.02 5.22
C GLN A 503 -10.55 3.71 6.24
N ALA A 504 -10.21 4.99 6.02
CA ALA A 504 -9.40 5.77 6.96
C ALA A 504 -10.04 5.89 8.34
N GLU A 505 -11.34 6.18 8.41
CA GLU A 505 -12.07 6.26 9.66
C GLU A 505 -12.05 4.91 10.40
N GLN A 506 -12.44 3.83 9.71
CA GLN A 506 -12.51 2.50 10.30
C GLN A 506 -11.12 2.03 10.76
N HIS A 507 -10.08 2.26 9.97
CA HIS A 507 -8.69 1.94 10.30
C HIS A 507 -8.26 2.62 11.61
N ASN A 508 -8.50 3.92 11.76
CA ASN A 508 -8.11 4.62 12.98
C ASN A 508 -8.93 4.19 14.20
N ARG A 509 -10.23 3.90 14.02
CA ARG A 509 -11.10 3.38 15.08
C ARG A 509 -10.72 1.95 15.49
N ASN A 510 -10.36 1.10 14.53
CA ASN A 510 -9.92 -0.28 14.77
C ASN A 510 -8.72 -0.31 15.70
N LEU A 511 -7.70 0.50 15.39
CA LEU A 511 -6.50 0.55 16.22
C LEU A 511 -6.79 1.06 17.64
N ALA A 512 -7.66 2.07 17.77
CA ALA A 512 -8.12 2.55 19.08
C ALA A 512 -8.83 1.45 19.87
N GLY A 513 -9.70 0.67 19.22
CA GLY A 513 -10.35 -0.49 19.81
C GLY A 513 -9.38 -1.59 20.23
N VAL A 514 -8.31 -1.83 19.45
CA VAL A 514 -7.24 -2.76 19.84
C VAL A 514 -6.51 -2.27 21.09
N TYR A 515 -6.18 -0.99 21.19
CA TYR A 515 -5.55 -0.42 22.38
C TYR A 515 -6.45 -0.55 23.63
N ASP A 516 -7.75 -0.29 23.50
CA ASP A 516 -8.74 -0.49 24.57
C ASP A 516 -8.80 -1.96 25.03
N GLN A 517 -8.89 -2.91 24.09
CA GLN A 517 -8.88 -4.34 24.38
C GLN A 517 -7.60 -4.81 25.11
N LEU A 518 -6.46 -4.18 24.83
CA LEU A 518 -5.19 -4.45 25.51
C LEU A 518 -5.14 -3.86 26.94
N GLY A 519 -6.14 -3.06 27.34
CA GLY A 519 -6.29 -2.47 28.67
C GLY A 519 -5.86 -1.01 28.78
N LEU A 520 -5.65 -0.32 27.66
CA LEU A 520 -5.29 1.10 27.61
C LEU A 520 -6.56 1.97 27.60
N ALA A 521 -6.39 3.29 27.64
CA ALA A 521 -7.52 4.20 27.60
C ALA A 521 -8.30 4.07 26.28
N ASN A 522 -9.63 4.22 26.37
CA ASN A 522 -10.52 4.23 25.22
C ASN A 522 -10.40 5.58 24.49
N TYR A 523 -9.89 5.54 23.26
CA TYR A 523 -9.77 6.69 22.37
C TYR A 523 -10.78 6.58 21.22
N GLU A 524 -11.17 7.71 20.65
CA GLU A 524 -12.05 7.74 19.46
C GLU A 524 -11.36 7.11 18.24
N ALA A 525 -10.09 7.45 18.03
CA ALA A 525 -9.27 6.99 16.91
C ALA A 525 -7.78 7.11 17.24
N ILE A 526 -6.93 6.33 16.57
CA ILE A 526 -5.46 6.42 16.67
C ILE A 526 -4.84 6.42 15.28
N GLU A 527 -3.90 7.34 15.04
CA GLU A 527 -2.92 7.24 13.94
C GLU A 527 -1.62 6.64 14.47
N ALA A 528 -1.06 5.67 13.74
CA ALA A 528 0.12 4.93 14.18
C ALA A 528 1.31 5.14 13.25
N PHE A 529 2.49 5.12 13.88
CA PHE A 529 3.76 5.24 13.21
C PHE A 529 4.77 4.23 13.75
N GLN A 530 5.63 3.78 12.86
CA GLN A 530 6.80 2.98 13.19
C GLN A 530 8.06 3.79 12.89
N LYS A 531 9.09 3.69 13.71
CA LYS A 531 10.35 4.36 13.44
C LYS A 531 11.11 3.61 12.35
N TRP A 532 11.63 4.34 11.37
CA TRP A 532 12.51 3.73 10.39
C TRP A 532 13.93 3.63 10.97
N ALA A 533 14.41 2.40 11.13
CA ALA A 533 15.82 2.08 11.33
C ALA A 533 16.37 1.49 10.02
N GLU A 534 17.51 2.00 9.57
CA GLU A 534 18.27 1.48 8.42
C GLU A 534 18.86 0.09 8.69
#